data_AF-A0AAU2UZJ1-F1
#
_entry.id   AF-A0AAU2UZJ1-F1
#
_cell.length_a   1.000
_cell.length_b   1.000
_cell.length_c   1.000
_cell.angle_alpha   90.00
_cell.angle_beta   90.00
_cell.angle_gamma   90.00
#
_symmetry.space_group_name_H-M   'P 1'
#
loop_
_entity.id
_entity.type
_entity.pdbx_description
1 polymer ?
#
loop_
_entity_poly.entity_id
_entity_poly.type
_entity_poly.pdbx_seq_one_letter_code
_entity_poly.pdbx_strand_id
1 'polypeptide(L)'
;MPIARRSVLTGSTAAAAATALGAAGHAEAAGQSQPAPFPLLQRTPGRIGAPGVAGLHLQFGADPATEMTVSWISPQSVRRPHVRLGSPDSGTGRVVDAETRTYRDGLSREEVYVHHARLTHLRPDTTYLYTAGHDGAAPETGSFTTAPRGRTAFTFTSFGDQGAPNLRRAVRWPTGGAPSPSGRFPLYTSSQAGTAASADIVAAVERVEPLFNLVNGDLCYASAAGVFGQNRVATWADWFIGNSRSTRLRPWMPCVGNGENEKGNGPLGVSRVAEGNLTPRLSQNGA
;
A
#
# COMPACT_ATOMS: atom_id res chain seq x y z
N MET A 1 -3.30 -11.27 -32.94
CA MET A 1 -3.65 -12.71 -33.05
C MET A 1 -2.56 -13.52 -32.33
N PRO A 2 -2.90 -14.68 -31.75
CA PRO A 2 -3.03 -14.86 -30.30
C PRO A 2 -1.80 -15.40 -29.55
N ILE A 3 -1.87 -15.25 -28.23
CA ILE A 3 -0.99 -15.75 -27.16
C ILE A 3 -1.10 -17.28 -27.03
N ALA A 4 0.01 -17.99 -26.85
CA ALA A 4 0.03 -19.38 -26.39
C ALA A 4 0.27 -19.46 -24.88
N ARG A 5 -0.78 -19.81 -24.13
CA ARG A 5 -0.71 -20.25 -22.72
C ARG A 5 -0.51 -21.76 -22.70
N ARG A 6 0.50 -22.26 -22.00
CA ARG A 6 0.57 -23.67 -21.61
C ARG A 6 0.24 -23.78 -20.12
N SER A 7 -0.99 -24.19 -19.86
CA SER A 7 -1.39 -24.85 -18.62
C SER A 7 -0.88 -26.29 -18.64
N VAL A 8 -0.29 -26.75 -17.54
CA VAL A 8 -0.18 -28.19 -17.24
C VAL A 8 -0.85 -28.40 -15.90
N LEU A 9 -2.11 -28.84 -15.96
CA LEU A 9 -2.79 -29.58 -14.91
C LEU A 9 -2.88 -31.01 -15.43
N THR A 10 -2.14 -31.93 -14.83
CA THR A 10 -2.42 -33.36 -14.89
C THR A 10 -2.63 -33.81 -13.46
N GLY A 11 -3.90 -34.08 -13.15
CA GLY A 11 -4.29 -34.72 -11.91
C GLY A 11 -4.09 -36.23 -11.97
N SER A 12 -4.08 -36.84 -10.80
CA SER A 12 -4.46 -38.24 -10.60
C SER A 12 -5.06 -38.37 -9.21
N THR A 13 -6.39 -38.39 -9.16
CA THR A 13 -7.16 -38.91 -8.03
C THR A 13 -7.07 -40.43 -8.06
N ALA A 14 -6.64 -41.04 -6.95
CA ALA A 14 -6.92 -42.45 -6.66
C ALA A 14 -7.47 -42.53 -5.24
N ALA A 15 -8.78 -42.76 -5.15
CA ALA A 15 -9.46 -43.17 -3.93
C ALA A 15 -9.32 -44.68 -3.77
N ALA A 16 -8.85 -45.14 -2.61
CA ALA A 16 -9.02 -46.51 -2.16
C ALA A 16 -9.30 -46.48 -0.66
N ALA A 17 -10.54 -46.82 -0.30
CA ALA A 17 -10.94 -47.09 1.07
C ALA A 17 -10.64 -48.56 1.39
N ALA A 18 -9.93 -48.79 2.50
CA ALA A 18 -9.87 -50.10 3.14
C ALA A 18 -9.79 -49.90 4.66
N THR A 19 -10.86 -50.30 5.35
CA THR A 19 -10.93 -50.44 6.81
C THR A 19 -10.31 -51.76 7.23
N ALA A 20 -9.34 -51.74 8.13
CA ALA A 20 -8.94 -52.90 8.95
C ALA A 20 -8.48 -52.41 10.34
N LEU A 21 -9.12 -52.92 11.40
CA LEU A 21 -8.66 -52.83 12.78
C LEU A 21 -7.64 -53.94 13.07
N GLY A 22 -6.55 -53.63 13.79
CA GLY A 22 -5.62 -54.64 14.34
C GLY A 22 -4.30 -54.03 14.84
N ALA A 23 -3.82 -54.47 16.00
CA ALA A 23 -2.89 -53.77 16.89
C ALA A 23 -1.37 -53.92 16.58
N ALA A 24 -0.64 -52.94 17.11
CA ALA A 24 0.74 -52.97 17.64
C ALA A 24 1.93 -53.34 16.72
N GLY A 25 2.78 -52.34 16.49
CA GLY A 25 4.16 -52.50 16.02
C GLY A 25 4.80 -51.13 15.79
N HIS A 26 5.65 -50.68 16.71
CA HIS A 26 6.43 -49.46 16.56
C HIS A 26 7.40 -49.59 15.39
N ALA A 27 7.22 -48.75 14.36
CA ALA A 27 8.23 -48.49 13.35
C ALA A 27 8.83 -47.11 13.65
N GLU A 28 10.07 -47.09 14.14
CA GLU A 28 10.90 -45.88 14.18
C GLU A 28 11.11 -45.37 12.75
N ALA A 29 10.40 -44.30 12.39
CA ALA A 29 10.71 -43.54 11.19
C ALA A 29 11.91 -42.64 11.50
N ALA A 30 13.03 -42.95 10.85
CA ALA A 30 14.25 -42.14 10.84
C ALA A 30 13.93 -40.66 10.62
N GLY A 31 14.57 -39.80 11.43
CA GLY A 31 14.31 -38.37 11.50
C GLY A 31 14.33 -37.68 10.15
N GLN A 32 13.19 -37.08 9.78
CA GLN A 32 13.16 -36.05 8.75
C GLN A 32 13.90 -34.82 9.30
N SER A 33 15.02 -34.48 8.66
CA SER A 33 15.68 -33.20 8.86
C SER A 33 14.69 -32.08 8.55
N GLN A 34 14.24 -31.36 9.59
CA GLN A 34 13.43 -30.17 9.39
C GLN A 34 14.25 -29.15 8.59
N PRO A 35 13.73 -28.60 7.48
CA PRO A 35 14.38 -27.47 6.83
C PRO A 35 14.40 -26.30 7.82
N ALA A 36 15.54 -25.63 7.93
CA ALA A 36 15.69 -24.47 8.80
C ALA A 36 14.61 -23.42 8.46
N PRO A 37 13.94 -22.82 9.46
CA PRO A 37 12.93 -21.81 9.20
C PRO A 37 13.57 -20.61 8.49
N PHE A 38 13.04 -20.24 7.33
CA PHE A 38 13.40 -18.99 6.67
C PHE A 38 13.01 -17.81 7.60
N PRO A 39 13.98 -16.99 8.07
CA PRO A 39 13.69 -15.94 9.05
C PRO A 39 12.82 -14.80 8.50
N LEU A 40 12.51 -14.80 7.19
CA LEU A 40 11.73 -13.76 6.52
C LEU A 40 10.20 -13.87 6.69
N LEU A 41 9.69 -14.91 7.35
CA LEU A 41 8.24 -15.15 7.49
C LEU A 41 7.73 -15.22 8.94
N GLN A 42 8.57 -14.92 9.94
CA GLN A 42 8.11 -14.84 11.33
C GLN A 42 7.31 -13.55 11.56
N ARG A 43 5.98 -13.65 11.46
CA ARG A 43 5.06 -12.59 11.92
C ARG A 43 4.92 -12.69 13.44
N THR A 44 5.55 -11.78 14.18
CA THR A 44 5.21 -11.57 15.59
C THR A 44 3.82 -10.93 15.66
N PRO A 45 2.86 -11.51 16.41
CA PRO A 45 1.56 -10.89 16.62
C PRO A 45 1.72 -9.49 17.23
N GLY A 46 0.93 -8.52 16.75
CA GLY A 46 0.88 -7.20 17.36
C GLY A 46 0.43 -7.27 18.81
N ARG A 47 0.89 -6.32 19.65
CA ARG A 47 0.36 -6.12 21.00
C ARG A 47 -1.01 -5.45 20.90
N ILE A 48 -1.94 -5.87 21.77
CA ILE A 48 -3.28 -5.27 21.87
C ILE A 48 -3.12 -3.75 22.10
N GLY A 49 -3.67 -2.93 21.20
CA GLY A 49 -3.73 -1.47 21.32
C GLY A 49 -2.78 -0.67 20.41
N ALA A 50 -1.73 -1.27 19.84
CA ALA A 50 -0.91 -0.59 18.84
C ALA A 50 -1.60 -0.65 17.46
N PRO A 51 -1.60 0.46 16.68
CA PRO A 51 -2.17 0.42 15.34
C PRO A 51 -1.32 -0.48 14.43
N GLY A 52 -1.92 -1.09 13.41
CA GLY A 52 -1.16 -1.79 12.38
C GLY A 52 -0.44 -0.82 11.44
N VAL A 53 0.55 -1.33 10.69
CA VAL A 53 1.16 -0.61 9.57
C VAL A 53 0.16 -0.57 8.41
N ALA A 54 -0.35 0.60 8.07
CA ALA A 54 -1.37 0.76 7.03
C ALA A 54 -0.86 1.63 5.87
N GLY A 55 -1.36 1.37 4.67
CA GLY A 55 -1.06 2.19 3.50
C GLY A 55 0.42 2.24 3.14
N LEU A 56 1.14 1.12 3.26
CA LEU A 56 2.56 1.03 2.95
C LEU A 56 2.82 1.38 1.48
N HIS A 57 3.66 2.38 1.22
CA HIS A 57 3.93 2.91 -0.12
C HIS A 57 5.38 3.35 -0.30
N LEU A 58 5.81 3.36 -1.57
CA LEU A 58 7.16 3.68 -2.00
C LEU A 58 7.17 4.93 -2.88
N GLN A 59 8.23 5.73 -2.74
CA GLN A 59 8.57 6.84 -3.63
C GLN A 59 10.08 6.86 -3.87
N PHE A 60 10.52 7.17 -5.09
CA PHE A 60 11.93 7.45 -5.31
C PHE A 60 12.40 8.65 -4.48
N GLY A 61 13.67 8.60 -4.06
CA GLY A 61 14.36 9.79 -3.56
C GLY A 61 14.79 10.71 -4.69
N ALA A 62 15.74 11.61 -4.42
CA ALA A 62 16.25 12.54 -5.41
C ALA A 62 16.98 11.83 -6.57
N ASP A 63 17.66 10.73 -6.27
CA ASP A 63 18.26 9.83 -7.24
C ASP A 63 17.55 8.46 -7.22
N PRO A 64 16.73 8.12 -8.23
CA PRO A 64 15.98 6.87 -8.27
C PRO A 64 16.86 5.61 -8.35
N ALA A 65 18.14 5.76 -8.72
CA ALA A 65 19.08 4.64 -8.80
C ALA A 65 19.70 4.30 -7.43
N THR A 66 19.69 5.22 -6.47
CA THR A 66 20.38 5.02 -5.18
C THR A 66 19.56 5.40 -3.94
N GLU A 67 18.35 5.95 -4.15
CA GLU A 67 17.47 6.42 -3.08
C GLU A 67 16.02 5.95 -3.25
N MET A 68 15.43 5.51 -2.13
CA MET A 68 14.04 5.09 -2.03
C MET A 68 13.47 5.53 -0.68
N THR A 69 12.23 5.98 -0.64
CA THR A 69 11.53 6.29 0.62
C THR A 69 10.41 5.29 0.81
N VAL A 70 10.43 4.62 1.96
CA VAL A 70 9.35 3.73 2.41
C VAL A 70 8.49 4.51 3.40
N SER A 71 7.18 4.56 3.14
CA SER A 71 6.25 5.34 3.95
C SER A 71 5.00 4.56 4.31
N TRP A 72 4.43 4.86 5.47
CA TRP A 72 3.15 4.29 5.90
C TRP A 72 2.42 5.25 6.82
N ILE A 73 1.12 5.02 7.01
CA ILE A 73 0.25 5.84 7.85
C ILE A 73 -0.15 5.09 9.12
N SER A 74 -0.44 5.85 10.18
CA SER A 74 -1.09 5.35 11.38
C SER A 74 -2.08 6.37 11.94
N PRO A 75 -3.15 5.93 12.63
CA PRO A 75 -4.18 6.82 13.19
C PRO A 75 -3.75 7.48 14.51
N GLN A 76 -2.59 7.13 15.06
CA GLN A 76 -2.08 7.63 16.33
C GLN A 76 -0.55 7.56 16.34
N SER A 77 0.10 8.34 17.20
CA SER A 77 1.56 8.29 17.38
C SER A 77 2.05 6.89 17.75
N VAL A 78 3.23 6.52 17.25
CA VAL A 78 3.87 5.20 17.47
C VAL A 78 5.31 5.35 17.92
N ARG A 79 5.86 4.31 18.54
CA ARG A 79 7.25 4.30 19.04
C ARG A 79 8.15 3.48 18.13
N ARG A 80 9.38 3.97 17.92
CA ARG A 80 10.43 3.33 17.10
C ARG A 80 9.95 2.90 15.70
N PRO A 81 9.31 3.79 14.91
CA PRO A 81 9.01 3.48 13.53
C PRO A 81 10.30 3.27 12.74
N HIS A 82 10.42 2.16 12.03
CA HIS A 82 11.63 1.75 11.33
C HIS A 82 11.34 0.85 10.13
N VAL A 83 12.33 0.77 9.24
CA VAL A 83 12.38 -0.19 8.14
C VAL A 83 13.60 -1.07 8.30
N ARG A 84 13.44 -2.38 8.12
CA ARG A 84 14.57 -3.31 7.93
C ARG A 84 14.68 -3.66 6.46
N LEU A 85 15.82 -3.35 5.87
CA LEU A 85 16.11 -3.52 4.45
C LEU A 85 17.10 -4.67 4.24
N GLY A 86 16.67 -5.74 3.60
CA GLY A 86 17.52 -6.85 3.16
C GLY A 86 17.62 -6.94 1.64
N SER A 87 18.41 -7.89 1.17
CA SER A 87 18.46 -8.30 -0.24
C SER A 87 18.34 -9.82 -0.32
N PRO A 88 17.73 -10.37 -1.38
CA PRO A 88 17.59 -11.82 -1.56
C PRO A 88 18.92 -12.58 -1.41
N ASP A 89 20.04 -11.99 -1.82
CA ASP A 89 21.33 -12.67 -1.94
C ASP A 89 22.22 -12.55 -0.68
N SER A 90 21.96 -11.56 0.18
CA SER A 90 22.90 -11.17 1.25
C SER A 90 22.36 -11.30 2.67
N GLY A 91 21.11 -11.75 2.83
CA GLY A 91 20.53 -11.98 4.15
C GLY A 91 20.45 -10.70 4.98
N THR A 92 20.72 -10.81 6.29
CA THR A 92 20.44 -9.82 7.36
C THR A 92 20.48 -8.35 6.92
N GLY A 93 19.37 -7.64 7.16
CA GLY A 93 19.13 -6.32 6.63
C GLY A 93 19.52 -5.14 7.53
N ARG A 94 19.85 -4.00 6.91
CA ARG A 94 20.09 -2.69 7.55
C ARG A 94 18.79 -2.16 8.15
N VAL A 95 18.85 -1.68 9.39
CA VAL A 95 17.72 -0.95 10.00
C VAL A 95 17.86 0.54 9.70
N VAL A 96 16.75 1.18 9.32
CA VAL A 96 16.65 2.61 9.08
C VAL A 96 15.46 3.13 9.87
N ASP A 97 15.69 4.10 10.76
CA ASP A 97 14.62 4.74 11.51
C ASP A 97 13.77 5.62 10.58
N ALA A 98 12.48 5.71 10.87
CA ALA A 98 11.55 6.54 10.13
C ALA A 98 11.26 7.84 10.88
N GLU A 99 11.27 8.95 10.14
CA GLU A 99 10.79 10.23 10.64
C GLU A 99 9.27 10.26 10.62
N THR A 100 8.64 10.75 11.69
CA THR A 100 7.19 10.93 11.73
C THR A 100 6.83 12.38 11.42
N ARG A 101 5.92 12.56 10.47
CA ARG A 101 5.26 13.84 10.17
C ARG A 101 3.80 13.72 10.54
N THR A 102 3.24 14.80 11.09
CA THR A 102 1.83 14.87 11.40
C THR A 102 1.15 15.87 10.49
N TYR A 103 -0.11 15.59 10.20
CA TYR A 103 -0.99 16.47 9.46
C TYR A 103 -2.33 16.47 10.16
N ARG A 104 -2.91 17.66 10.36
CA ARG A 104 -4.23 17.83 10.95
C ARG A 104 -5.20 18.36 9.91
N ASP A 105 -6.26 17.61 9.64
CA ASP A 105 -7.24 18.02 8.64
C ASP A 105 -7.99 19.28 9.08
N GLY A 106 -8.16 20.21 8.15
CA GLY A 106 -8.84 21.47 8.36
C GLY A 106 -10.35 21.32 8.60
N LEU A 107 -10.96 20.23 8.13
CA LEU A 107 -12.39 19.96 8.27
C LEU A 107 -12.71 19.08 9.49
N SER A 108 -12.22 17.85 9.53
CA SER A 108 -12.51 16.88 10.61
C SER A 108 -11.72 17.16 11.88
N ARG A 109 -10.61 17.91 11.79
CA ARG A 109 -9.65 18.15 12.89
C ARG A 109 -8.94 16.89 13.40
N GLU A 110 -9.11 15.77 12.72
CA GLU A 110 -8.38 14.54 12.96
C GLU A 110 -6.91 14.73 12.63
N GLU A 111 -6.05 14.13 13.43
CA GLU A 111 -4.60 14.12 13.22
C GLU A 111 -4.19 12.78 12.59
N VAL A 112 -3.37 12.87 11.55
CA VAL A 112 -2.82 11.72 10.82
C VAL A 112 -1.32 11.71 11.01
N TYR A 113 -0.76 10.52 11.23
CA TYR A 113 0.65 10.29 11.40
C TYR A 113 1.18 9.57 10.17
N VAL A 114 2.21 10.12 9.55
CA VAL A 114 2.89 9.52 8.39
C VAL A 114 4.35 9.31 8.77
N HIS A 115 4.84 8.11 8.53
CA HIS A 115 6.21 7.72 8.87
C HIS A 115 7.00 7.51 7.59
N HIS A 116 8.21 8.07 7.52
CA HIS A 116 9.05 8.06 6.33
C HIS A 116 10.45 7.54 6.67
N ALA A 117 10.82 6.38 6.15
CA ALA A 117 12.20 5.88 6.20
C ALA A 117 12.89 6.16 4.87
N ARG A 118 13.88 7.06 4.87
CA ARG A 118 14.69 7.38 3.68
C ARG A 118 15.85 6.40 3.56
N LEU A 119 15.81 5.56 2.54
CA LEU A 119 16.87 4.62 2.19
C LEU A 119 17.80 5.29 1.18
N THR A 120 19.09 5.30 1.50
CA THR A 120 20.16 5.91 0.69
C THR A 120 21.30 4.94 0.49
N HIS A 121 22.19 5.25 -0.46
CA HIS A 121 23.34 4.42 -0.84
C HIS A 121 22.93 3.02 -1.29
N LEU A 122 21.78 2.93 -1.97
CA LEU A 122 21.32 1.70 -2.60
C LEU A 122 22.15 1.44 -3.86
N ARG A 123 22.31 0.16 -4.20
CA ARG A 123 22.90 -0.22 -5.48
C ARG A 123 21.87 0.02 -6.59
N PRO A 124 22.27 0.60 -7.73
CA PRO A 124 21.41 0.67 -8.91
C PRO A 124 20.98 -0.71 -9.40
N ASP A 125 19.86 -0.77 -10.10
CA ASP A 125 19.32 -2.00 -10.72
C ASP A 125 19.29 -3.21 -9.77
N THR A 126 18.93 -2.99 -8.51
CA THR A 126 18.99 -4.01 -7.46
C THR A 126 17.64 -4.15 -6.78
N THR A 127 17.18 -5.39 -6.66
CA THR A 127 15.96 -5.73 -5.91
C THR A 127 16.27 -5.88 -4.43
N TYR A 128 15.50 -5.17 -3.61
CA TYR A 128 15.54 -5.21 -2.16
C TYR A 128 14.25 -5.78 -1.60
N LEU A 129 14.36 -6.47 -0.46
CA LEU A 129 13.22 -6.86 0.37
C LEU A 129 13.22 -5.98 1.62
N TYR A 130 12.06 -5.60 2.10
CA TYR A 130 12.00 -4.80 3.32
C TYR A 130 10.80 -5.16 4.20
N THR A 131 10.94 -4.87 5.49
CA THR A 131 9.84 -4.85 6.45
C THR A 131 9.72 -3.46 7.04
N ALA A 132 8.51 -2.92 7.10
CA ALA A 132 8.19 -1.67 7.79
C ALA A 132 7.44 -2.01 9.09
N GLY A 133 7.76 -1.31 10.18
CA GLY A 133 7.16 -1.60 11.47
C GLY A 133 7.47 -0.58 12.53
N HIS A 134 6.84 -0.76 13.68
CA HIS A 134 7.06 0.01 14.90
C HIS A 134 6.71 -0.85 16.11
N ASP A 135 7.02 -0.37 17.30
CA ASP A 135 6.77 -1.11 18.53
C ASP A 135 5.28 -1.48 18.64
N GLY A 136 5.02 -2.76 18.94
CA GLY A 136 3.67 -3.28 19.15
C GLY A 136 2.89 -3.63 17.88
N ALA A 137 3.35 -3.30 16.68
CA ALA A 137 2.70 -3.72 15.44
C ALA A 137 3.38 -4.95 14.82
N ALA A 138 2.58 -5.80 14.17
CA ALA A 138 3.13 -6.76 13.24
C ALA A 138 3.74 -6.00 12.04
N PRO A 139 4.97 -6.32 11.61
CA PRO A 139 5.57 -5.64 10.48
C PRO A 139 4.88 -6.04 9.17
N GLU A 140 4.84 -5.09 8.24
CA GLU A 140 4.38 -5.33 6.86
C GLU A 140 5.57 -5.43 5.91
N THR A 141 5.46 -6.32 4.92
CA THR A 141 6.56 -6.67 4.02
C THR A 141 6.32 -6.12 2.62
N GLY A 142 7.37 -5.63 1.99
CA GLY A 142 7.39 -5.26 0.59
C GLY A 142 8.73 -5.58 -0.07
N SER A 143 8.81 -5.19 -1.34
CA SER A 143 10.03 -5.26 -2.15
C SER A 143 10.09 -4.06 -3.06
N PHE A 144 11.25 -3.75 -3.63
CA PHE A 144 11.37 -2.77 -4.71
C PHE A 144 12.64 -3.02 -5.49
N THR A 145 12.70 -2.47 -6.71
CA THR A 145 13.90 -2.44 -7.53
C THR A 145 14.31 -0.98 -7.76
N THR A 146 15.57 -0.65 -7.48
CA THR A 146 16.13 0.67 -7.80
C THR A 146 16.28 0.85 -9.31
N ALA A 147 16.23 2.10 -9.78
CA ALA A 147 16.42 2.37 -11.21
C ALA A 147 17.84 1.99 -11.68
N PRO A 148 18.02 1.60 -12.94
CA PRO A 148 19.34 1.39 -13.52
C PRO A 148 20.08 2.73 -13.73
N ARG A 149 21.40 2.66 -13.87
CA ARG A 149 22.24 3.81 -14.27
C ARG A 149 22.44 3.81 -15.78
N GLY A 150 22.53 5.01 -16.35
CA GLY A 150 22.83 5.20 -17.77
C GLY A 150 21.60 5.00 -18.67
N ARG A 151 21.86 4.75 -19.96
CA ARG A 151 20.82 4.59 -20.97
C ARG A 151 20.37 3.13 -21.03
N THR A 152 19.34 2.82 -20.26
CA THR A 152 18.74 1.49 -20.21
C THR A 152 17.26 1.59 -20.53
N ALA A 153 16.72 0.62 -21.27
CA ALA A 153 15.28 0.54 -21.50
C ALA A 153 14.57 0.18 -20.19
N PHE A 154 13.46 0.84 -19.90
CA PHE A 154 12.61 0.54 -18.74
C PHE A 154 11.14 0.78 -19.09
N THR A 155 10.26 0.17 -18.31
CA THR A 155 8.81 0.33 -18.42
C THR A 155 8.29 1.17 -17.26
N PHE A 156 7.39 2.10 -17.56
CA PHE A 156 6.61 2.83 -16.56
C PHE A 156 5.14 2.83 -16.95
N THR A 157 4.24 3.01 -15.97
CA THR A 157 2.82 3.26 -16.20
C THR A 157 2.46 4.69 -15.82
N SER A 158 1.35 5.19 -16.37
CA SER A 158 0.84 6.52 -16.05
C SER A 158 -0.68 6.53 -16.13
N PHE A 159 -1.33 7.11 -15.12
CA PHE A 159 -2.75 7.43 -15.11
C PHE A 159 -2.99 8.63 -14.18
N GLY A 160 -4.18 9.23 -14.21
CA GLY A 160 -4.66 10.21 -13.23
C GLY A 160 -6.05 9.82 -12.74
N ASP A 161 -6.63 10.64 -11.87
CA ASP A 161 -8.08 10.61 -11.64
C ASP A 161 -8.59 9.28 -11.05
N GLN A 162 -7.80 8.66 -10.16
CA GLN A 162 -8.09 7.30 -9.69
C GLN A 162 -9.33 7.24 -8.79
N GLY A 163 -9.37 8.12 -7.79
CA GLY A 163 -10.31 8.01 -6.66
C GLY A 163 -9.99 6.86 -5.70
N ALA A 164 -10.71 6.83 -4.57
CA ALA A 164 -10.56 5.79 -3.56
C ALA A 164 -11.67 4.71 -3.67
N PRO A 165 -11.31 3.40 -3.63
CA PRO A 165 -12.28 2.31 -3.75
C PRO A 165 -12.95 1.98 -2.40
N ASN A 166 -13.69 2.92 -1.82
CA ASN A 166 -14.46 2.65 -0.60
C ASN A 166 -15.86 2.06 -0.91
N LEU A 167 -16.41 1.30 0.04
CA LEU A 167 -17.77 0.76 -0.03
C LEU A 167 -18.50 1.00 1.31
N ARG A 168 -18.79 2.27 1.62
CA ARG A 168 -19.40 2.66 2.92
C ARG A 168 -20.86 3.10 2.82
N ARG A 169 -21.38 3.39 1.62
CA ARG A 169 -22.76 3.85 1.46
C ARG A 169 -23.68 2.65 1.24
N ALA A 170 -24.54 2.35 2.21
CA ALA A 170 -25.58 1.35 2.05
C ALA A 170 -26.62 1.81 1.02
N VAL A 171 -26.87 0.99 0.01
CA VAL A 171 -27.90 1.23 -1.01
C VAL A 171 -29.26 0.89 -0.40
N ARG A 172 -30.13 1.89 -0.29
CA ARG A 172 -31.53 1.67 0.10
C ARG A 172 -32.35 1.44 -1.16
N TRP A 173 -32.96 0.26 -1.24
CA TRP A 173 -33.83 -0.06 -2.36
C TRP A 173 -35.17 0.68 -2.24
N PRO A 174 -35.76 1.19 -3.34
CA PRO A 174 -37.07 1.83 -3.30
C PRO A 174 -38.11 0.90 -2.68
N THR A 175 -38.92 1.42 -1.77
CA THR A 175 -40.13 0.75 -1.28
C THR A 175 -41.11 0.58 -2.45
N GLY A 176 -41.42 -0.66 -2.83
CA GLY A 176 -42.31 -0.91 -3.99
C GLY A 176 -42.25 -2.29 -4.65
N GLY A 177 -41.50 -3.26 -4.13
CA GLY A 177 -41.67 -4.69 -4.48
C GLY A 177 -40.62 -5.31 -5.39
N ALA A 178 -39.68 -4.55 -5.97
CA ALA A 178 -38.51 -5.16 -6.61
C ALA A 178 -37.54 -5.66 -5.53
N PRO A 179 -37.16 -6.95 -5.49
CA PRO A 179 -36.16 -7.43 -4.54
C PRO A 179 -34.78 -6.86 -4.87
N SER A 180 -33.94 -6.67 -3.84
CA SER A 180 -32.52 -6.33 -4.04
C SER A 180 -31.84 -7.42 -4.89
N PRO A 181 -30.94 -7.07 -5.83
CA PRO A 181 -30.17 -8.06 -6.58
C PRO A 181 -29.24 -8.91 -5.70
N SER A 182 -28.97 -8.46 -4.46
CA SER A 182 -28.22 -9.20 -3.45
C SER A 182 -29.13 -9.93 -2.44
N GLY A 183 -30.44 -9.99 -2.70
CA GLY A 183 -31.42 -10.62 -1.83
C GLY A 183 -31.44 -9.98 -0.44
N ARG A 184 -31.16 -10.78 0.59
CA ARG A 184 -31.14 -10.33 2.00
C ARG A 184 -29.86 -9.58 2.40
N PHE A 185 -28.82 -9.63 1.57
CA PHE A 185 -27.55 -9.02 1.92
C PHE A 185 -27.58 -7.53 1.60
N PRO A 186 -27.00 -6.67 2.46
CA PRO A 186 -26.88 -5.25 2.16
C PRO A 186 -25.97 -5.04 0.95
N LEU A 187 -26.38 -4.16 0.03
CA LEU A 187 -25.56 -3.70 -1.06
C LEU A 187 -24.88 -2.39 -0.66
N TYR A 188 -23.57 -2.30 -0.89
CA TYR A 188 -22.79 -1.09 -0.64
C TYR A 188 -22.29 -0.50 -1.95
N THR A 189 -22.20 0.82 -1.98
CA THR A 189 -21.58 1.58 -3.05
C THR A 189 -20.59 2.57 -2.46
N SER A 190 -19.80 3.20 -3.33
CA SER A 190 -18.89 4.26 -2.93
C SER A 190 -19.66 5.41 -2.28
N SER A 191 -19.06 5.94 -1.21
CA SER A 191 -19.49 7.12 -0.48
C SER A 191 -18.70 8.38 -0.89
N GLN A 192 -17.87 8.29 -1.92
CA GLN A 192 -17.01 9.36 -2.42
C GLN A 192 -17.02 9.37 -3.95
N ALA A 193 -16.28 10.29 -4.59
CA ALA A 193 -16.25 10.44 -6.05
C ALA A 193 -15.63 9.26 -6.84
N GLY A 194 -15.15 8.21 -6.16
CA GLY A 194 -14.62 6.98 -6.78
C GLY A 194 -15.67 5.88 -7.01
N THR A 195 -15.27 4.83 -7.72
CA THR A 195 -16.08 3.61 -7.92
C THR A 195 -15.27 2.37 -7.55
N ALA A 196 -15.88 1.18 -7.57
CA ALA A 196 -15.13 -0.06 -7.39
C ALA A 196 -13.99 -0.22 -8.43
N ALA A 197 -14.15 0.35 -9.63
CA ALA A 197 -13.15 0.31 -10.69
C ALA A 197 -11.83 1.03 -10.31
N SER A 198 -11.85 1.94 -9.33
CA SER A 198 -10.63 2.57 -8.80
C SER A 198 -9.64 1.52 -8.26
N ALA A 199 -10.13 0.39 -7.74
CA ALA A 199 -9.28 -0.73 -7.29
C ALA A 199 -8.71 -1.55 -8.46
N ASP A 200 -9.42 -1.61 -9.59
CA ASP A 200 -8.99 -2.40 -10.76
C ASP A 200 -7.75 -1.82 -11.43
N ILE A 201 -7.56 -0.49 -11.33
CA ILE A 201 -6.35 0.21 -11.79
C ILE A 201 -5.10 -0.37 -11.13
N VAL A 202 -5.17 -0.68 -9.83
CA VAL A 202 -4.05 -1.28 -9.09
C VAL A 202 -3.67 -2.63 -9.71
N ALA A 203 -4.65 -3.47 -10.04
CA ALA A 203 -4.42 -4.75 -10.71
C ALA A 203 -3.88 -4.57 -12.14
N ALA A 204 -4.26 -3.50 -12.85
CA ALA A 204 -3.74 -3.18 -14.17
C ALA A 204 -2.26 -2.77 -14.11
N VAL A 205 -1.86 -1.95 -13.14
CA VAL A 205 -0.44 -1.63 -12.87
C VAL A 205 0.32 -2.91 -12.53
N GLU A 206 -0.24 -3.75 -11.65
CA GLU A 206 0.38 -5.02 -11.27
C GLU A 206 0.54 -6.00 -12.42
N ARG A 207 -0.33 -5.97 -13.43
CA ARG A 207 -0.18 -6.79 -14.64
C ARG A 207 1.02 -6.36 -15.52
N VAL A 208 1.35 -5.07 -15.53
CA VAL A 208 2.46 -4.54 -16.34
C VAL A 208 3.81 -4.72 -15.64
N GLU A 209 3.82 -4.71 -14.31
CA GLU A 209 5.04 -4.75 -13.49
C GLU A 209 6.06 -3.66 -13.87
N PRO A 210 5.65 -2.37 -13.92
CA PRO A 210 6.55 -1.30 -14.29
C PRO A 210 7.61 -1.07 -13.20
N LEU A 211 8.74 -0.45 -13.60
CA LEU A 211 9.75 0.03 -12.66
C LEU A 211 9.16 1.06 -11.69
N PHE A 212 8.29 1.94 -12.19
CA PHE A 212 7.55 2.91 -11.40
C PHE A 212 6.23 3.31 -12.09
N ASN A 213 5.34 3.90 -11.31
CA ASN A 213 4.08 4.44 -11.81
C ASN A 213 4.02 5.97 -11.59
N LEU A 214 3.54 6.71 -12.58
CA LEU A 214 3.20 8.12 -12.45
C LEU A 214 1.70 8.27 -12.15
N VAL A 215 1.35 9.03 -11.12
CA VAL A 215 -0.05 9.38 -10.82
C VAL A 215 -0.27 10.85 -11.06
N ASN A 216 -1.00 11.16 -12.13
CA ASN A 216 -1.07 12.48 -12.75
C ASN A 216 -2.12 13.40 -12.10
N GLY A 217 -2.13 13.48 -10.77
CA GLY A 217 -3.07 14.30 -10.00
C GLY A 217 -4.43 13.65 -9.80
N ASP A 218 -5.26 14.33 -9.01
CA ASP A 218 -6.62 13.93 -8.67
C ASP A 218 -6.63 12.50 -8.09
N LEU A 219 -5.89 12.34 -6.99
CA LEU A 219 -5.52 11.06 -6.43
C LEU A 219 -6.74 10.33 -5.88
N CYS A 220 -7.39 10.94 -4.88
CA CYS A 220 -8.47 10.29 -4.12
C CYS A 220 -9.78 11.09 -4.10
N TYR A 221 -9.79 12.34 -4.57
CA TYR A 221 -10.92 13.26 -4.51
C TYR A 221 -11.47 13.51 -3.09
N ALA A 222 -10.60 13.55 -2.10
CA ALA A 222 -10.98 13.92 -0.73
C ALA A 222 -11.53 15.35 -0.63
N SER A 223 -11.11 16.28 -1.50
CA SER A 223 -11.74 17.61 -1.61
C SER A 223 -13.24 17.55 -1.92
N ALA A 224 -13.65 16.69 -2.86
CA ALA A 224 -15.06 16.44 -3.20
C ALA A 224 -15.81 15.65 -2.12
N ALA A 225 -15.09 14.92 -1.26
CA ALA A 225 -15.67 14.28 -0.09
C ALA A 225 -16.18 15.31 0.93
N GLY A 226 -15.79 16.59 0.88
CA GLY A 226 -16.43 17.64 1.70
C GLY A 226 -17.83 18.05 1.23
N VAL A 227 -18.20 17.72 -0.02
CA VAL A 227 -19.51 18.09 -0.64
C VAL A 227 -20.44 16.89 -0.72
N PHE A 228 -19.92 15.70 -1.01
CA PHE A 228 -20.69 14.47 -1.21
C PHE A 228 -20.26 13.31 -0.29
N GLY A 229 -19.18 13.46 0.48
CA GLY A 229 -18.58 12.43 1.32
C GLY A 229 -18.63 12.76 2.81
N GLN A 230 -18.19 11.82 3.63
CA GLN A 230 -18.32 11.89 5.10
C GLN A 230 -17.04 12.38 5.79
N ASN A 231 -15.85 11.97 5.33
CA ASN A 231 -14.57 12.25 6.02
C ASN A 231 -13.38 12.24 5.04
N ARG A 232 -12.60 13.33 4.96
CA ARG A 232 -11.42 13.50 4.10
C ARG A 232 -10.26 12.58 4.48
N VAL A 233 -9.94 12.50 5.76
CA VAL A 233 -8.89 11.64 6.30
C VAL A 233 -9.19 10.18 5.96
N ALA A 234 -10.44 9.77 6.10
CA ALA A 234 -10.87 8.42 5.76
C ALA A 234 -10.75 8.13 4.25
N THR A 235 -11.00 9.11 3.38
CA THR A 235 -10.78 9.01 1.92
C THR A 235 -9.31 8.77 1.58
N TRP A 236 -8.40 9.56 2.17
CA TRP A 236 -6.96 9.36 1.98
C TRP A 236 -6.50 8.00 2.49
N ALA A 237 -6.97 7.59 3.68
CA ALA A 237 -6.66 6.29 4.23
C ALA A 237 -7.12 5.15 3.29
N ASP A 238 -8.33 5.24 2.74
CA ASP A 238 -8.84 4.25 1.77
C ASP A 238 -7.96 4.18 0.52
N TRP A 239 -7.49 5.32 0.02
CA TRP A 239 -6.60 5.39 -1.14
C TRP A 239 -5.24 4.74 -0.88
N PHE A 240 -4.56 5.13 0.21
CA PHE A 240 -3.27 4.54 0.59
C PHE A 240 -3.38 3.04 0.88
N ILE A 241 -4.38 2.62 1.66
CA ILE A 241 -4.61 1.20 1.99
C ILE A 241 -4.95 0.42 0.72
N GLY A 242 -5.84 0.93 -0.11
CA GLY A 242 -6.23 0.29 -1.36
C GLY A 242 -5.04 0.06 -2.29
N ASN A 243 -4.20 1.08 -2.45
CA ASN A 243 -3.03 1.10 -3.32
C ASN A 243 -1.81 0.39 -2.73
N SER A 244 -1.76 0.09 -1.43
CA SER A 244 -0.67 -0.68 -0.79
C SER A 244 -0.42 -2.05 -1.42
N ARG A 245 -1.43 -2.59 -2.13
CA ARG A 245 -1.29 -3.80 -2.94
C ARG A 245 -0.24 -3.68 -4.05
N SER A 246 -0.02 -2.48 -4.58
CA SER A 246 1.01 -2.16 -5.59
C SER A 246 2.13 -1.29 -5.05
N THR A 247 1.78 -0.23 -4.33
CA THR A 247 2.73 0.80 -3.87
C THR A 247 3.78 0.28 -2.89
N ARG A 248 3.55 -0.88 -2.24
CA ARG A 248 4.55 -1.55 -1.41
C ARG A 248 5.60 -2.34 -2.21
N LEU A 249 5.37 -2.54 -3.51
CA LEU A 249 6.18 -3.34 -4.43
C LEU A 249 6.94 -2.51 -5.46
N ARG A 250 6.47 -1.28 -5.75
CA ARG A 250 7.08 -0.35 -6.69
C ARG A 250 6.70 1.10 -6.36
N PRO A 251 7.58 2.06 -6.64
CA PRO A 251 7.32 3.46 -6.35
C PRO A 251 6.20 4.01 -7.22
N TRP A 252 5.28 4.73 -6.58
CA TRP A 252 4.28 5.55 -7.25
C TRP A 252 4.65 7.02 -7.02
N MET A 253 4.77 7.79 -8.10
CA MET A 253 5.22 9.17 -8.10
C MET A 253 4.02 10.07 -8.39
N PRO A 254 3.30 10.54 -7.35
CA PRO A 254 2.15 11.41 -7.53
C PRO A 254 2.58 12.84 -7.86
N CYS A 255 1.81 13.52 -8.69
CA CYS A 255 1.75 14.97 -8.71
C CYS A 255 0.41 15.45 -8.12
N VAL A 256 0.36 16.74 -7.78
CA VAL A 256 -0.84 17.38 -7.23
C VAL A 256 -1.71 17.91 -8.38
N GLY A 257 -3.00 17.55 -8.34
CA GLY A 257 -4.06 18.10 -9.20
C GLY A 257 -5.00 19.03 -8.42
N ASN A 258 -6.10 19.42 -9.06
CA ASN A 258 -7.14 20.22 -8.40
C ASN A 258 -7.86 19.44 -7.30
N GLY A 259 -7.93 18.10 -7.42
CA GLY A 259 -8.54 17.20 -6.44
C GLY A 259 -7.84 17.22 -5.08
N GLU A 260 -6.57 17.64 -5.02
CA GLU A 260 -5.78 17.80 -3.80
C GLU A 260 -5.98 19.18 -3.13
N ASN A 261 -6.70 20.11 -3.78
CA ASN A 261 -7.01 21.40 -3.21
C ASN A 261 -8.10 21.29 -2.14
N GLU A 262 -7.68 21.07 -0.91
CA GLU A 262 -8.58 20.85 0.22
C GLU A 262 -8.69 22.08 1.10
N LYS A 263 -9.83 22.76 1.00
CA LYS A 263 -10.12 23.97 1.79
C LYS A 263 -9.81 23.75 3.28
N GLY A 264 -8.94 24.60 3.83
CA GLY A 264 -8.53 24.59 5.23
C GLY A 264 -7.18 23.91 5.50
N ASN A 265 -6.54 23.33 4.48
CA ASN A 265 -5.27 22.58 4.61
C ASN A 265 -4.04 23.41 4.21
N GLY A 266 -4.07 24.73 4.48
CA GLY A 266 -2.94 25.63 4.27
C GLY A 266 -2.76 26.11 2.83
N PRO A 267 -1.52 26.49 2.42
CA PRO A 267 -1.24 27.10 1.11
C PRO A 267 -1.62 26.26 -0.12
N LEU A 268 -1.62 24.93 0.00
CA LEU A 268 -2.04 24.00 -1.06
C LEU A 268 -3.53 23.59 -0.96
N GLY A 269 -4.25 24.13 0.03
CA GLY A 269 -5.72 24.13 0.15
C GLY A 269 -6.33 25.53 -0.06
N VAL A 270 -5.56 26.41 -0.73
CA VAL A 270 -5.69 27.86 -0.99
C VAL A 270 -6.45 28.67 0.07
N SER A 271 -5.73 29.10 1.10
CA SER A 271 -6.19 30.10 2.07
C SER A 271 -6.50 31.47 1.42
N ARG A 272 -7.66 32.05 1.72
CA ARG A 272 -7.81 33.50 1.93
C ARG A 272 -7.89 33.76 3.44
N VAL A 273 -6.75 34.10 4.03
CA VAL A 273 -6.65 34.93 5.24
C VAL A 273 -5.57 35.95 4.95
N ALA A 274 -5.86 37.21 5.24
CA ALA A 274 -5.11 38.39 4.82
C ALA A 274 -3.72 38.49 5.46
N GLU A 275 -2.84 39.17 4.70
CA GLU A 275 -1.61 39.86 5.10
C GLU A 275 -0.38 39.04 5.54
N GLY A 276 0.71 39.27 4.79
CA GLY A 276 2.08 39.13 5.28
C GLY A 276 2.86 37.94 4.74
N ASN A 277 3.58 38.15 3.63
CA ASN A 277 4.78 37.40 3.21
C ASN A 277 4.71 35.86 3.25
N LEU A 278 4.31 35.23 2.14
CA LEU A 278 4.61 33.81 1.91
C LEU A 278 4.99 33.57 0.44
N THR A 279 6.29 33.53 0.17
CA THR A 279 6.86 32.74 -0.92
C THR A 279 6.97 31.28 -0.43
N PRO A 280 6.27 30.31 -1.05
CA PRO A 280 6.44 28.91 -0.69
C PRO A 280 7.72 28.37 -1.32
N ARG A 281 8.74 28.09 -0.50
CA ARG A 281 9.88 27.23 -0.88
C ARG A 281 9.49 25.77 -0.67
N LEU A 282 9.09 25.10 -1.74
CA LEU A 282 9.21 23.66 -1.88
C LEU A 282 10.11 23.39 -3.09
N SER A 283 11.16 22.59 -2.87
CA SER A 283 12.22 22.21 -3.82
C SER A 283 13.46 23.10 -3.94
N GLN A 284 13.99 23.71 -2.86
CA GLN A 284 15.43 23.99 -2.80
C GLN A 284 15.98 23.88 -1.38
N ASN A 285 17.08 23.10 -1.28
CA ASN A 285 18.12 23.07 -0.26
C ASN A 285 17.98 22.08 0.90
N GLY A 286 18.59 20.91 0.71
CA GLY A 286 19.60 20.39 1.63
C GLY A 286 20.82 20.00 0.79
N ALA A 287 21.93 20.70 0.98
CA ALA A 287 23.24 20.38 0.39
C ALA A 287 23.79 19.06 0.93
#